data_AF-A0A3C0J2D9-F1
#
_entry.id   AF-A0A3C0J2D9-F1
#
_cell.length_a   1.000
_cell.length_b   1.000
_cell.length_c   1.000
_cell.angle_alpha   90.00
_cell.angle_beta   90.00
_cell.angle_gamma   90.00
#
_symmetry.space_group_name_H-M   'P 1'
#
loop_
_entity.id
_entity.type
_entity.pdbx_description
1 polymer ?
#
loop_
_entity_poly.entity_id
_entity_poly.type
_entity_poly.pdbx_seq_one_letter_code
_entity_poly.pdbx_strand_id
1 'polypeptide(L)'
;MLADPVWKDPIEFAIHWYIHANENSAGVEGSLVLVQTALEMLAWTYLVEHKRVLTKKEWDDVGRARFRLERLLVELEIPKDFPSECPSLRKWAKSAGKDMSGMDALVAIRNAFVHPVKNNLEMALAVPSCAKVEAWALSLLYLEATILTLLKYDGPIYSRLRNALPGEARVEKPWVLV
;
A
#
# COMPACT_ATOMS: atom_id res chain seq x y z
N MET A 1 13.84 -17.04 -4.03
CA MET A 1 13.73 -15.58 -4.22
C MET A 1 14.58 -14.86 -3.19
N LEU A 2 14.29 -14.97 -1.89
CA LEU A 2 15.07 -14.30 -0.84
C LEU A 2 16.54 -14.75 -0.66
N ALA A 3 16.96 -15.85 -1.28
CA ALA A 3 18.37 -16.26 -1.32
C ALA A 3 19.22 -15.39 -2.27
N ASP A 4 18.58 -14.61 -3.15
CA ASP A 4 19.24 -13.64 -4.00
C ASP A 4 19.66 -12.41 -3.16
N PRO A 5 20.95 -12.03 -3.15
CA PRO A 5 21.47 -10.93 -2.34
C PRO A 5 20.71 -9.60 -2.51
N VAL A 6 20.07 -9.37 -3.66
CA VAL A 6 19.31 -8.15 -3.92
C VAL A 6 18.15 -7.94 -2.93
N TRP A 7 17.69 -9.01 -2.27
CA TRP A 7 16.56 -8.95 -1.34
C TRP A 7 16.95 -8.71 0.11
N LYS A 8 18.22 -8.92 0.49
CA LYS A 8 18.63 -8.95 1.91
C LYS A 8 18.18 -7.71 2.67
N ASP A 9 18.64 -6.53 2.24
CA ASP A 9 18.34 -5.29 2.93
C ASP A 9 16.91 -4.79 2.64
N PRO A 10 16.39 -4.84 1.40
CA PRO A 10 15.04 -4.37 1.11
C PRO A 10 13.94 -5.07 1.89
N ILE A 11 14.02 -6.41 2.07
CA ILE A 11 12.99 -7.14 2.82
C ILE A 11 13.06 -6.84 4.31
N GLU A 12 14.27 -6.67 4.86
CA GLU A 12 14.47 -6.32 6.27
C GLU A 12 13.89 -4.93 6.58
N PHE A 13 14.20 -3.94 5.74
CA PHE A 13 13.63 -2.60 5.88
C PHE A 13 12.11 -2.57 5.68
N ALA A 14 11.59 -3.32 4.71
CA ALA A 14 10.15 -3.39 4.50
C ALA A 14 9.42 -3.97 5.72
N ILE A 15 9.95 -5.02 6.34
CA ILE A 15 9.40 -5.60 7.58
C ILE A 15 9.52 -4.61 8.75
N HIS A 16 10.67 -3.95 8.90
CA HIS A 16 10.88 -2.94 9.94
C HIS A 16 9.86 -1.80 9.84
N TRP A 17 9.68 -1.21 8.66
CA TRP A 17 8.68 -0.16 8.44
C TRP A 17 7.25 -0.65 8.56
N TYR A 18 6.98 -1.88 8.15
CA TYR A 18 5.68 -2.51 8.39
C TYR A 18 5.35 -2.58 9.88
N ILE A 19 6.28 -3.05 10.72
CA ILE A 19 6.07 -3.14 12.18
C ILE A 19 5.73 -1.76 12.76
N HIS A 20 6.53 -0.73 12.47
CA HIS A 20 6.30 0.60 13.02
C HIS A 20 5.04 1.29 12.48
N ALA A 21 4.70 1.05 11.22
CA ALA A 21 3.44 1.53 10.66
C ALA A 21 2.23 0.80 11.26
N ASN A 22 2.37 -0.48 11.61
CA ASN A 22 1.32 -1.27 12.23
C ASN A 22 1.13 -0.91 13.72
N GLU A 23 2.20 -0.58 14.43
CA GLU A 23 2.15 -0.01 15.78
C GLU A 23 1.56 1.40 15.82
N ASN A 24 1.45 2.05 14.66
CA ASN A 24 0.99 3.42 14.51
C ASN A 24 1.83 4.44 15.30
N SER A 25 3.13 4.17 15.45
CA SER A 25 4.03 4.90 16.35
C SER A 25 4.23 6.39 15.99
N ALA A 26 3.89 6.77 14.76
CA ALA A 26 3.95 8.15 14.26
C ALA A 26 2.58 8.72 13.86
N GLY A 27 1.48 8.11 14.32
CA GLY A 27 0.12 8.43 13.88
C GLY A 27 -0.15 7.96 12.45
N VAL A 28 -1.41 8.10 12.01
CA VAL A 28 -1.87 7.57 10.70
C VAL A 28 -1.04 8.16 9.57
N GLU A 29 -0.78 9.47 9.63
CA GLU A 29 -0.01 10.20 8.63
C GLU A 29 1.42 9.66 8.51
N GLY A 30 2.11 9.44 9.64
CA GLY A 30 3.46 8.86 9.65
C GLY A 30 3.46 7.41 9.17
N SER A 31 2.46 6.62 9.57
CA SER A 31 2.30 5.23 9.12
C SER A 31 2.11 5.13 7.61
N LEU A 32 1.35 6.03 6.99
CA LEU A 32 1.20 6.09 5.52
C LEU A 32 2.53 6.39 4.82
N VAL A 33 3.37 7.26 5.40
CA VAL A 33 4.72 7.53 4.87
C VAL A 33 5.62 6.29 4.94
N LEU A 34 5.61 5.59 6.07
CA LEU A 34 6.40 4.36 6.26
C LEU A 34 5.98 3.26 5.28
N VAL A 35 4.66 3.03 5.16
CA VAL A 35 4.12 2.01 4.26
C VAL A 35 4.46 2.32 2.80
N GLN A 36 4.28 3.56 2.35
CA GLN A 36 4.57 3.91 0.97
C GLN A 36 6.08 3.81 0.67
N THR A 37 6.94 4.20 1.62
CA THR A 37 8.39 4.02 1.50
C THR A 37 8.76 2.55 1.32
N ALA A 38 8.19 1.66 2.13
CA ALA A 38 8.39 0.22 2.02
C ALA A 38 7.92 -0.33 0.66
N LEU A 39 6.72 0.05 0.23
CA LEU A 39 6.16 -0.38 -1.06
C LEU A 39 6.98 0.11 -2.25
N GLU A 40 7.47 1.36 -2.24
CA GLU A 40 8.31 1.90 -3.32
C GLU A 40 9.67 1.19 -3.39
N MET A 41 10.27 0.86 -2.23
CA MET A 41 11.50 0.07 -2.17
C MET A 41 11.28 -1.34 -2.73
N LEU A 42 10.24 -2.03 -2.28
CA LEU A 42 9.89 -3.36 -2.78
C LEU A 42 9.56 -3.34 -4.28
N ALA A 43 8.90 -2.28 -4.76
CA ALA A 43 8.61 -2.11 -6.19
C ALA A 43 9.88 -1.99 -7.02
N TRP A 44 10.87 -1.21 -6.58
CA TRP A 44 12.17 -1.11 -7.25
C TRP A 44 12.87 -2.47 -7.28
N THR A 45 13.03 -3.10 -6.10
CA THR A 45 13.73 -4.39 -5.98
C THR A 45 13.08 -5.47 -6.82
N TYR A 46 11.74 -5.54 -6.83
CA TYR A 46 11.02 -6.55 -7.61
C TYR A 46 11.06 -6.25 -9.11
N LEU A 47 10.61 -5.06 -9.53
CA LEU A 47 10.35 -4.75 -10.94
C LEU A 47 11.63 -4.46 -11.72
N VAL A 48 12.64 -3.87 -11.08
CA VAL A 48 13.87 -3.44 -11.76
C VAL A 48 14.99 -4.44 -11.56
N GLU A 49 15.33 -4.74 -10.30
CA GLU A 49 16.52 -5.53 -10.00
C GLU A 49 16.30 -7.04 -10.18
N HIS A 50 15.21 -7.58 -9.61
CA HIS A 50 15.00 -9.02 -9.57
C HIS A 50 14.32 -9.58 -10.82
N LYS A 51 13.13 -9.07 -11.19
CA LYS A 51 12.37 -9.56 -12.35
C LYS A 51 12.75 -8.88 -13.66
N ARG A 52 13.37 -7.70 -13.60
CA ARG A 52 13.72 -6.88 -14.77
C ARG A 52 12.53 -6.63 -15.70
N VAL A 53 11.34 -6.45 -15.12
CA VAL A 53 10.13 -6.02 -15.85
C VAL A 53 10.32 -4.61 -16.40
N LEU A 54 11.06 -3.77 -15.67
CA LEU A 54 11.43 -2.42 -16.07
C LEU A 54 12.94 -2.27 -16.03
N THR A 55 13.49 -1.57 -17.01
CA THR A 55 14.83 -0.99 -16.91
C THR A 55 14.81 0.21 -15.95
N LYS A 56 15.99 0.62 -15.46
CA LYS A 56 16.12 1.87 -14.69
C LYS A 56 15.53 3.08 -15.42
N LYS A 57 15.75 3.17 -16.74
CA LYS A 57 15.21 4.24 -17.56
C LYS A 57 13.68 4.22 -17.57
N GLU A 58 13.07 3.06 -17.81
CA GLU A 58 11.61 2.94 -17.80
C GLU A 58 11.02 3.22 -16.41
N TRP A 59 11.70 2.81 -15.34
CA TRP A 59 11.32 3.19 -13.98
C TRP A 59 11.28 4.71 -13.81
N ASP A 60 12.33 5.40 -14.23
CA ASP A 60 12.43 6.86 -14.16
C ASP A 60 11.35 7.53 -15.03
N ASP A 61 11.10 7.02 -16.24
CA ASP A 61 10.10 7.52 -17.18
C ASP A 61 8.65 7.37 -16.67
N VAL A 62 8.35 6.35 -15.86
CA VAL A 62 7.03 6.23 -15.19
C VAL A 62 6.77 7.44 -14.27
N GLY A 63 7.83 7.95 -13.61
CA GLY A 63 7.89 9.19 -12.83
C GLY A 63 7.02 9.28 -11.58
N ARG A 64 5.77 8.81 -11.61
CA ARG A 64 4.78 8.93 -10.53
C ARG A 64 4.73 7.66 -9.71
N ALA A 65 4.92 7.80 -8.39
CA ALA A 65 4.86 6.70 -7.42
C ALA A 65 3.62 5.80 -7.61
N ARG A 66 2.44 6.39 -7.79
CA ARG A 66 1.17 5.65 -7.98
C ARG A 66 1.28 4.54 -9.03
N PHE A 67 1.88 4.82 -10.19
CA PHE A 67 1.93 3.88 -11.30
C PHE A 67 2.95 2.77 -11.05
N ARG A 68 4.06 3.08 -10.38
CA ARG A 68 5.07 2.09 -9.97
C ARG A 68 4.46 1.10 -8.97
N LEU A 69 3.69 1.62 -8.00
CA LEU A 69 3.00 0.81 -7.01
C LEU A 69 1.86 -0.01 -7.60
N GLU A 70 1.01 0.57 -8.46
CA GLU A 70 -0.02 -0.18 -9.18
C GLU A 70 0.59 -1.27 -10.06
N ARG A 71 1.73 -1.00 -10.71
CA ARG A 71 2.44 -2.03 -11.48
C ARG A 71 2.92 -3.16 -10.60
N LEU A 72 3.50 -2.87 -9.44
CA LEU A 72 3.89 -3.89 -8.47
C LEU A 72 2.68 -4.76 -8.06
N LEU A 73 1.56 -4.13 -7.70
CA LEU A 73 0.36 -4.86 -7.29
C LEU A 73 -0.15 -5.78 -8.40
N VAL A 74 -0.20 -5.28 -9.65
CA VAL A 74 -0.60 -6.09 -10.81
C VAL A 74 0.33 -7.28 -11.04
N GLU A 75 1.64 -7.08 -10.96
CA GLU A 75 2.64 -8.16 -11.14
C GLU A 75 2.64 -9.20 -10.02
N LEU A 76 2.09 -8.84 -8.85
CA LEU A 76 1.90 -9.74 -7.71
C LEU A 76 0.47 -10.28 -7.60
N GLU A 77 -0.38 -9.98 -8.59
CA GLU A 77 -1.81 -10.38 -8.62
C GLU A 77 -2.58 -9.90 -7.38
N ILE A 78 -2.22 -8.71 -6.88
CA ILE A 78 -2.89 -8.01 -5.78
C ILE A 78 -3.87 -6.99 -6.39
N PRO A 79 -5.17 -7.05 -6.05
CA PRO A 79 -6.15 -6.04 -6.43
C PRO A 79 -5.76 -4.65 -5.94
N LYS A 80 -5.83 -3.67 -6.85
CA LYS A 80 -5.49 -2.26 -6.60
C LYS A 80 -6.70 -1.37 -6.29
N ASP A 81 -7.90 -1.90 -6.52
CA ASP A 81 -9.14 -1.17 -6.33
C ASP A 81 -9.57 -1.17 -4.87
N PHE A 82 -10.50 -0.28 -4.52
CA PHE A 82 -11.03 -0.23 -3.16
C PHE A 82 -11.74 -1.55 -2.80
N PRO A 83 -11.44 -2.14 -1.64
CA PRO A 83 -12.27 -3.20 -1.08
C PRO A 83 -13.63 -2.64 -0.63
N SER A 84 -14.60 -3.51 -0.42
CA SER A 84 -15.94 -3.13 0.08
C SER A 84 -15.89 -2.57 1.50
N GLU A 85 -14.87 -2.98 2.25
CA GLU A 85 -14.57 -2.65 3.63
C GLU A 85 -13.99 -1.23 3.84
N CYS A 86 -13.75 -0.47 2.76
CA CYS A 86 -13.29 0.93 2.82
C CYS A 86 -14.32 1.93 2.25
N PRO A 87 -15.56 1.98 2.79
CA PRO A 87 -16.61 2.82 2.24
C PRO A 87 -16.37 4.33 2.44
N SER A 88 -15.76 4.74 3.55
CA SER A 88 -15.52 6.16 3.84
C SER A 88 -14.43 6.73 2.94
N LEU A 89 -13.35 5.97 2.73
CA LEU A 89 -12.26 6.31 1.85
C LEU A 89 -12.71 6.36 0.40
N ARG A 90 -13.50 5.36 -0.05
CA ARG A 90 -14.10 5.37 -1.38
C ARG A 90 -15.01 6.60 -1.57
N LYS A 91 -15.83 6.93 -0.57
CA LYS A 91 -16.71 8.11 -0.61
C LYS A 91 -15.91 9.40 -0.70
N TRP A 92 -14.86 9.54 0.09
CA TRP A 92 -13.95 10.69 0.04
C TRP A 92 -13.29 10.80 -1.34
N ALA A 93 -12.74 9.70 -1.87
CA ALA A 93 -12.09 9.67 -3.18
C ALA A 93 -13.03 10.15 -4.30
N LYS A 94 -14.28 9.68 -4.29
CA LYS A 94 -15.32 10.17 -5.22
C LYS A 94 -15.61 11.66 -5.04
N SER A 95 -15.72 12.13 -3.80
CA SER A 95 -16.01 13.55 -3.50
C SER A 95 -14.88 14.50 -3.89
N ALA A 96 -13.64 13.99 -3.95
CA ALA A 96 -12.47 14.75 -4.42
C ALA A 96 -12.48 14.98 -5.94
N GLY A 97 -13.51 14.50 -6.66
CA GLY A 97 -13.70 14.72 -8.09
C GLY A 97 -12.74 13.94 -8.98
N LYS A 98 -12.09 12.90 -8.44
CA LYS A 98 -11.11 12.07 -9.15
C LYS A 98 -11.55 10.62 -9.15
N ASP A 99 -11.47 9.97 -10.30
CA ASP A 99 -11.64 8.53 -10.43
C ASP A 99 -10.37 7.83 -9.92
N MET A 100 -10.22 7.81 -8.59
CA MET A 100 -9.04 7.26 -7.91
C MET A 100 -9.22 5.76 -7.67
N SER A 101 -8.16 4.98 -7.88
CA SER A 101 -8.02 3.65 -7.30
C SER A 101 -7.78 3.71 -5.78
N GLY A 102 -7.75 2.55 -5.12
CA GLY A 102 -7.34 2.47 -3.71
C GLY A 102 -5.92 3.00 -3.52
N MET A 103 -4.99 2.58 -4.39
CA MET A 103 -3.60 3.05 -4.37
C MET A 103 -3.48 4.56 -4.63
N ASP A 104 -4.26 5.11 -5.56
CA ASP A 104 -4.29 6.54 -5.83
C ASP A 104 -4.67 7.37 -4.60
N ALA A 105 -5.68 6.93 -3.86
CA ALA A 105 -6.11 7.60 -2.63
C ALA A 105 -4.99 7.62 -1.58
N LEU A 106 -4.28 6.50 -1.39
CA LEU A 106 -3.17 6.42 -0.43
C LEU A 106 -2.03 7.37 -0.80
N VAL A 107 -1.61 7.36 -2.07
CA VAL A 107 -0.54 8.24 -2.57
C VAL A 107 -0.97 9.71 -2.48
N ALA A 108 -2.24 10.03 -2.77
CA ALA A 108 -2.75 11.39 -2.67
C ALA A 108 -2.75 11.90 -1.22
N ILE A 109 -3.24 11.09 -0.26
CA ILE A 109 -3.26 11.44 1.16
C ILE A 109 -1.83 11.63 1.66
N ARG A 110 -0.91 10.71 1.37
CA ARG A 110 0.49 10.82 1.77
C ARG A 110 1.17 12.05 1.16
N ASN A 111 0.97 12.29 -0.13
CA ASN A 111 1.60 13.42 -0.82
C ASN A 111 1.18 14.77 -0.25
N ALA A 112 -0.05 14.88 0.25
CA ALA A 112 -0.51 16.10 0.89
C ALA A 112 0.25 16.42 2.20
N PHE A 113 0.73 15.41 2.92
CA PHE A 113 1.54 15.60 4.13
C PHE A 113 3.03 15.84 3.81
N VAL A 114 3.57 15.16 2.80
CA VAL A 114 5.01 15.23 2.46
C VAL A 114 5.35 16.39 1.51
N HIS A 115 4.40 16.82 0.69
CA HIS A 115 4.55 17.93 -0.26
C HIS A 115 3.41 18.94 -0.05
N PRO A 116 3.50 19.80 0.99
CA PRO A 116 2.41 20.69 1.39
C PRO A 116 2.32 21.90 0.45
N VAL A 117 1.83 21.68 -0.76
CA VAL A 117 1.23 22.75 -1.57
C VAL A 117 -0.15 23.04 -0.96
N LYS A 118 -0.50 24.32 -0.79
CA LYS A 118 -1.71 24.76 -0.07
C LYS A 118 -2.96 23.92 -0.36
N ASN A 119 -3.26 23.70 -1.64
CA ASN A 119 -4.42 22.93 -2.09
C ASN A 119 -4.37 21.44 -1.69
N ASN A 120 -3.18 20.84 -1.62
CA ASN A 120 -3.02 19.45 -1.20
C ASN A 120 -3.23 19.31 0.30
N LEU A 121 -2.69 20.25 1.09
CA LEU A 121 -2.88 20.22 2.54
C LEU A 121 -4.34 20.42 2.93
N GLU A 122 -5.05 21.35 2.30
CA GLU A 122 -6.50 21.54 2.49
C GLU A 122 -7.29 20.26 2.18
N MET A 123 -6.92 19.55 1.09
CA MET A 123 -7.51 18.26 0.75
C MET A 123 -7.28 17.19 1.83
N ALA A 124 -6.05 17.08 2.37
CA ALA A 124 -5.72 16.13 3.42
C ALA A 124 -6.44 16.43 4.74
N LEU A 125 -6.54 17.70 5.11
CA LEU A 125 -7.29 18.13 6.29
C LEU A 125 -8.79 17.87 6.13
N ALA A 126 -9.30 17.86 4.91
CA ALA A 126 -10.68 17.50 4.60
C ALA A 126 -10.95 15.98 4.58
N VAL A 127 -9.92 15.12 4.67
CA VAL A 127 -10.11 13.67 4.75
C VAL A 127 -10.77 13.33 6.09
N PRO A 128 -11.98 12.74 6.11
CA PRO A 128 -12.64 12.35 7.36
C PRO A 128 -11.80 11.34 8.15
N SER A 129 -11.84 11.39 9.49
CA SER A 129 -11.07 10.49 10.34
C SER A 129 -11.32 9.01 10.05
N CYS A 130 -12.56 8.62 9.74
CA CYS A 130 -12.88 7.24 9.32
C CYS A 130 -12.17 6.85 8.00
N ALA A 131 -12.13 7.76 7.02
CA ALA A 131 -11.40 7.53 5.76
C ALA A 131 -9.88 7.45 5.99
N LYS A 132 -9.33 8.21 6.94
CA LYS A 132 -7.91 8.08 7.33
C LYS A 132 -7.59 6.72 7.93
N VAL A 133 -8.44 6.21 8.83
CA VAL A 133 -8.27 4.87 9.42
C VAL A 133 -8.39 3.78 8.35
N GLU A 134 -9.36 3.89 7.44
CA GLU A 134 -9.50 2.97 6.31
C GLU A 134 -8.28 3.03 5.37
N ALA A 135 -7.73 4.22 5.10
CA ALA A 135 -6.51 4.38 4.32
C ALA A 135 -5.30 3.72 4.98
N TRP A 136 -5.16 3.87 6.29
CA TRP A 136 -4.10 3.21 7.05
C TRP A 136 -4.24 1.67 7.02
N ALA A 137 -5.44 1.16 7.24
CA ALA A 137 -5.68 -0.27 7.20
C ALA A 137 -5.45 -0.85 5.79
N LEU A 138 -5.90 -0.16 4.75
CA LEU A 138 -5.69 -0.57 3.35
C LEU A 138 -4.22 -0.52 2.94
N SER A 139 -3.47 0.50 3.36
CA SER A 139 -2.05 0.61 3.05
C SER A 139 -1.25 -0.54 3.68
N LEU A 140 -1.53 -0.85 4.95
CA LEU A 140 -0.92 -1.99 5.63
C LEU A 140 -1.30 -3.32 4.97
N LEU A 141 -2.54 -3.47 4.50
CA LEU A 141 -2.95 -4.66 3.74
C LEU A 141 -2.12 -4.81 2.46
N TYR A 142 -1.90 -3.74 1.70
CA TYR A 142 -1.06 -3.80 0.50
C TYR A 142 0.38 -4.18 0.81
N LEU A 143 0.97 -3.63 1.86
CA LEU A 143 2.34 -3.98 2.26
C LEU A 143 2.44 -5.42 2.76
N GLU A 144 1.50 -5.85 3.61
CA GLU A 144 1.41 -7.22 4.11
C GLU A 144 1.23 -8.22 2.96
N ALA A 145 0.30 -7.97 2.04
CA ALA A 145 0.07 -8.78 0.85
C ALA A 145 1.31 -8.88 -0.02
N THR A 146 2.01 -7.76 -0.21
CA THR A 146 3.27 -7.70 -0.96
C THR A 146 4.32 -8.59 -0.29
N ILE A 147 4.56 -8.41 1.01
CA ILE A 147 5.54 -9.20 1.77
C ILE A 147 5.19 -10.69 1.71
N LEU A 148 3.95 -11.07 2.00
CA LEU A 148 3.53 -12.47 2.02
C LEU A 148 3.65 -13.13 0.64
N THR A 149 3.27 -12.41 -0.42
CA THR A 149 3.42 -12.90 -1.80
C THR A 149 4.89 -13.10 -2.16
N LEU A 150 5.76 -12.16 -1.77
CA LEU A 150 7.21 -12.26 -1.95
C LEU A 150 7.81 -13.46 -1.17
N LEU A 151 7.30 -13.73 0.03
CA LEU A 151 7.67 -14.90 0.84
C LEU A 151 7.07 -16.22 0.33
N LYS A 152 6.21 -16.17 -0.71
CA LYS A 152 5.44 -17.31 -1.21
C LYS A 152 4.58 -17.97 -0.12
N TYR A 153 4.10 -17.17 0.81
CA TYR A 153 3.16 -17.63 1.81
C TYR A 153 1.82 -17.97 1.14
N ASP A 154 1.33 -19.18 1.38
CA ASP A 154 0.11 -19.73 0.79
C ASP A 154 -0.93 -20.16 1.82
N GLY A 155 -0.66 -19.90 3.10
CA GLY A 155 -1.58 -20.16 4.19
C GLY A 155 -2.65 -19.08 4.37
N PRO A 156 -3.59 -19.30 5.29
CA PRO A 156 -4.65 -18.34 5.57
C PRO A 156 -4.15 -17.23 6.49
N ILE A 157 -4.68 -16.03 6.30
CA ILE A 157 -4.47 -14.91 7.22
C ILE A 157 -5.79 -14.31 7.70
N TYR A 158 -5.72 -13.42 8.67
CA TYR A 158 -6.87 -12.69 9.18
C TYR A 158 -6.95 -11.34 8.47
N SER A 159 -8.09 -11.06 7.83
CA SER A 159 -8.29 -9.78 7.17
C SER A 159 -8.34 -8.65 8.20
N ARG A 160 -7.38 -7.73 8.13
CA ARG A 160 -7.37 -6.50 8.94
C ARG A 160 -8.48 -5.51 8.60
N LEU A 161 -9.15 -5.70 7.46
CA LEU A 161 -10.26 -4.84 7.03
C LEU A 161 -11.62 -5.32 7.58
N ARG A 162 -11.69 -6.58 8.04
CA ARG A 162 -12.94 -7.16 8.56
C ARG A 162 -12.98 -7.03 10.07
N ASN A 163 -13.94 -6.28 10.56
CA ASN A 163 -14.28 -6.27 11.99
C ASN A 163 -15.24 -7.44 12.29
N ALA A 164 -14.69 -8.65 12.37
CA ALA A 164 -15.44 -9.89 12.56
C ALA A 164 -14.75 -10.82 13.58
N LEU A 165 -15.44 -11.87 14.02
CA LEU A 165 -14.82 -12.88 14.89
C LEU A 165 -13.65 -13.56 14.17
N PRO A 166 -12.62 -14.08 14.88
CA PRO A 166 -11.44 -14.67 14.24
C PRO A 166 -11.78 -15.71 13.16
N GLY A 167 -12.77 -16.57 13.41
CA GLY A 167 -13.20 -17.58 12.44
C GLY A 167 -13.79 -17.00 11.14
N GLU A 168 -14.34 -15.79 11.18
CA GLU A 168 -15.00 -15.10 10.05
C GLU A 168 -14.06 -14.12 9.34
N ALA A 169 -13.05 -13.62 10.05
CA ALA A 169 -12.00 -12.77 9.49
C ALA A 169 -10.91 -13.59 8.77
N ARG A 170 -10.81 -14.89 9.04
CA ARG A 170 -9.86 -15.81 8.40
C ARG A 170 -10.20 -15.99 6.92
N VAL A 171 -9.22 -15.76 6.05
CA VAL A 171 -9.34 -15.89 4.60
C VAL A 171 -8.03 -16.43 4.02
N GLU A 172 -8.13 -17.25 2.97
CA GLU A 172 -6.97 -17.91 2.36
C GLU A 172 -5.99 -16.91 1.74
N LYS A 173 -6.51 -15.87 1.07
CA LYS A 173 -5.73 -14.75 0.52
C LYS A 173 -6.58 -13.48 0.56
N PRO A 174 -6.58 -12.67 1.63
CA PRO A 174 -7.49 -11.52 1.80
C PRO A 174 -7.28 -10.45 0.74
N TRP A 175 -6.14 -10.41 0.07
CA TRP A 175 -5.97 -9.50 -1.05
C TRP A 175 -6.64 -10.03 -2.31
N VAL A 176 -6.84 -11.34 -2.50
CA VAL A 176 -7.50 -11.91 -3.69
C VAL A 176 -9.04 -11.80 -3.60
N LEU A 177 -9.56 -10.70 -3.03
CA LEU A 177 -11.00 -10.44 -3.01
C LEU A 177 -11.46 -10.18 -4.44
N VAL A 178 -12.15 -11.18 -4.99
CA VAL A 178 -12.84 -11.17 -6.29
C VAL A 178 -14.05 -10.24 -6.23
#